data_AF-A0A6M2CTD7-F1
#
_entry.id   AF-A0A6M2CTD7-F1
#
_cell.length_a   1.000
_cell.length_b   1.000
_cell.length_c   1.000
_cell.angle_alpha   90.00
_cell.angle_beta   90.00
_cell.angle_gamma   90.00
#
_symmetry.space_group_name_H-M   'P 1'
#
loop_
_entity.id
_entity.type
_entity.pdbx_description
1 polymer ?
#
loop_
_entity_poly.entity_id
_entity_poly.type
_entity_poly.pdbx_seq_one_letter_code
_entity_poly.pdbx_strand_id
1 'polypeptide(L)'
;RSYHNNNVLPEVVNSYKYLGIHITSTLSWKTHIEYIAGKANSTLGYLRRNFNQAPVSLKLLLYKVLVRSRLEYAASVWDPGHDSLIYELERVQNRAARFILSNYHRTSSVTSMKTTLALPLLSLRRKVSRLCIFHKIYFTNPLLRSRLLAQPTYVSTRIDHRHKVGLPLAHTKCFHNSFVPKTSVCWNHLPCNIVGIKDAALFKIAVTNFICT
;
A
#
# COMPACT_ATOMS: atom_id res chain seq x y z
N ARG A 1 -27.86 -3.95 15.51
CA ARG A 1 -27.76 -2.85 16.50
C ARG A 1 -27.75 -1.54 15.73
N SER A 2 -28.91 -0.91 15.63
CA SER A 2 -29.15 0.35 14.93
C SER A 2 -28.75 1.51 15.85
N TYR A 3 -27.80 2.33 15.42
CA TYR A 3 -27.37 3.52 16.15
C TYR A 3 -28.44 4.60 15.96
N HIS A 4 -29.29 4.82 16.96
CA HIS A 4 -30.19 5.98 17.03
C HIS A 4 -29.52 7.06 17.88
N ASN A 5 -28.96 8.07 17.23
CA ASN A 5 -28.68 9.35 17.89
C ASN A 5 -29.55 10.38 17.16
N ASN A 6 -30.62 10.86 17.80
CA ASN A 6 -31.52 11.94 17.38
C ASN A 6 -32.53 11.72 16.22
N ASN A 7 -33.18 10.55 16.08
CA ASN A 7 -34.31 10.33 15.13
C ASN A 7 -34.06 10.66 13.64
N VAL A 8 -32.84 10.98 13.24
CA VAL A 8 -32.46 11.19 11.83
C VAL A 8 -31.78 9.92 11.34
N LEU A 9 -32.39 9.28 10.34
CA LEU A 9 -31.76 8.17 9.64
C LEU A 9 -30.45 8.65 9.00
N PRO A 10 -29.32 7.92 9.16
CA PRO A 10 -28.08 8.29 8.51
C PRO A 10 -28.29 8.40 6.99
N GLU A 11 -27.82 9.49 6.41
CA GLU A 11 -27.87 9.68 4.96
C GLU A 11 -27.06 8.57 4.25
N VAL A 12 -27.70 7.86 3.33
CA VAL A 12 -27.02 6.84 2.53
C VAL A 12 -26.22 7.54 1.43
N VAL A 13 -24.91 7.63 1.63
CA VAL A 13 -23.99 8.23 0.67
C VAL A 13 -23.23 7.18 -0.13
N ASN A 14 -22.97 7.48 -1.41
CA ASN A 14 -22.18 6.59 -2.28
C ASN A 14 -20.68 6.60 -1.97
N SER A 15 -20.18 7.68 -1.34
CA SER A 15 -18.79 7.86 -0.94
C SER A 15 -18.72 8.72 0.30
N TYR A 16 -17.96 8.28 1.30
CA TYR A 16 -17.71 9.03 2.54
C TYR A 16 -16.21 9.16 2.77
N LYS A 17 -15.76 10.36 3.16
CA LYS A 17 -14.35 10.63 3.44
C LYS A 17 -14.08 10.51 4.94
N TYR A 18 -13.28 9.52 5.32
CA TYR A 18 -12.89 9.27 6.70
C TYR A 18 -11.36 9.25 6.84
N LEU A 19 -10.81 10.09 7.72
CA LEU A 19 -9.37 10.23 7.96
C LEU A 19 -8.53 10.42 6.67
N GLY A 20 -9.10 11.08 5.66
CA GLY A 20 -8.45 11.32 4.37
C GLY A 20 -8.61 10.20 3.33
N ILE A 21 -9.28 9.10 3.67
CA ILE A 21 -9.57 7.97 2.77
C ILE A 21 -11.02 8.06 2.32
N HIS A 22 -11.29 7.81 1.04
CA HIS A 22 -12.66 7.70 0.52
C HIS A 22 -13.12 6.24 0.58
N ILE A 23 -14.20 5.98 1.30
CA ILE A 23 -14.85 4.68 1.42
C ILE A 23 -16.13 4.75 0.60
N THR A 24 -16.29 3.85 -0.37
CA THR A 24 -17.45 3.81 -1.26
C THR A 24 -18.40 2.68 -0.88
N SER A 25 -19.69 2.81 -1.23
CA SER A 25 -20.70 1.76 -0.98
C SER A 25 -20.37 0.43 -1.66
N THR A 26 -19.65 0.48 -2.79
CA THR A 26 -19.15 -0.70 -3.53
C THR A 26 -17.83 -1.24 -3.01
N LEU A 27 -17.24 -0.59 -1.99
CA LEU A 27 -15.90 -0.88 -1.46
C LEU A 27 -14.79 -0.82 -2.51
N SER A 28 -15.04 -0.12 -3.62
CA SER A 28 -14.05 0.14 -4.66
C SER A 28 -13.12 1.28 -4.26
N TRP A 29 -11.82 1.07 -4.45
CA TRP A 29 -10.79 2.08 -4.22
C TRP A 29 -10.61 3.08 -5.36
N LYS A 30 -11.39 2.96 -6.45
CA LYS A 30 -11.27 3.82 -7.63
C LYS A 30 -11.35 5.31 -7.28
N THR A 31 -12.43 5.73 -6.60
CA THR A 31 -12.63 7.14 -6.21
C THR A 31 -11.49 7.66 -5.34
N HIS A 32 -10.99 6.82 -4.42
CA HIS A 32 -9.86 7.21 -3.57
C HIS A 32 -8.56 7.36 -4.37
N ILE A 33 -8.29 6.43 -5.28
CA ILE A 33 -7.07 6.40 -6.10
C ILE A 33 -7.02 7.57 -7.07
N GLU A 34 -8.12 7.84 -7.78
CA GLU A 34 -8.24 9.00 -8.67
C GLU A 34 -7.99 10.30 -7.89
N TYR A 35 -8.55 10.42 -6.68
CA TYR A 35 -8.35 11.57 -5.81
C TYR A 35 -6.88 11.75 -5.39
N ILE A 36 -6.22 10.71 -4.85
CA ILE A 36 -4.82 10.84 -4.40
C ILE A 36 -3.84 10.98 -5.57
N ALA A 37 -4.10 10.31 -6.70
CA ALA A 37 -3.30 10.43 -7.91
C ALA A 37 -3.42 11.84 -8.49
N GLY A 38 -4.63 12.41 -8.52
CA GLY A 38 -4.87 13.80 -8.90
C GLY A 38 -4.05 14.78 -8.05
N LYS A 39 -4.17 14.69 -6.72
CA LYS A 39 -3.41 15.53 -5.78
C LYS A 39 -1.90 15.37 -5.93
N ALA A 40 -1.41 14.14 -6.07
CA ALA A 40 0.01 13.86 -6.26
C ALA A 40 0.54 14.42 -7.60
N ASN A 41 -0.24 14.34 -8.69
CA ASN A 41 0.11 14.95 -9.96
C ASN A 41 0.11 16.49 -9.88
N SER A 42 -0.84 17.10 -9.16
CA SER A 42 -0.82 18.56 -8.92
C SER A 42 0.43 19.00 -8.16
N THR A 43 0.81 18.27 -7.10
CA THR A 43 2.07 18.52 -6.38
C THR A 43 3.28 18.34 -7.28
N LEU A 44 3.33 17.28 -8.09
CA LEU A 44 4.41 17.07 -9.06
C LEU A 44 4.46 18.20 -10.11
N GLY A 45 3.32 18.71 -10.56
CA GLY A 45 3.23 19.86 -11.47
C GLY A 45 3.78 21.14 -10.84
N TYR A 46 3.50 21.39 -9.57
CA TYR A 46 4.12 22.47 -8.81
C TYR A 46 5.64 22.31 -8.74
N LEU A 47 6.14 21.11 -8.42
CA LEU A 47 7.58 20.83 -8.39
C LEU A 47 8.25 21.04 -9.76
N ARG A 48 7.58 20.63 -10.84
CA ARG A 48 8.06 20.82 -12.20
C ARG A 48 8.25 22.28 -12.58
N ARG A 49 7.37 23.18 -12.12
CA ARG A 49 7.47 24.62 -12.44
C ARG A 49 8.55 25.34 -11.64
N ASN A 50 8.69 24.98 -10.36
CA ASN A 50 9.55 25.73 -9.44
C ASN A 50 10.95 25.11 -9.24
N PHE A 51 11.11 23.81 -9.53
CA PHE A 51 12.35 23.06 -9.28
C PHE A 51 12.84 22.34 -10.55
N ASN A 52 12.57 22.88 -11.75
CA ASN A 52 13.03 22.29 -13.01
C ASN A 52 14.57 22.23 -13.13
N GLN A 53 15.27 23.25 -12.63
CA GLN A 53 16.72 23.39 -12.68
C GLN A 53 17.42 22.83 -11.42
N ALA A 54 16.65 22.38 -10.43
CA ALA A 54 17.20 21.78 -9.23
C ALA A 54 18.01 20.51 -9.53
N PRO A 55 19.04 20.20 -8.72
CA PRO A 55 19.81 18.97 -8.86
C PRO A 55 18.93 17.73 -8.65
N VAL A 56 19.35 16.62 -9.25
CA VAL A 56 18.64 15.33 -9.21
C VAL A 56 18.35 14.88 -7.77
N SER A 57 19.31 15.05 -6.87
CA SER A 57 19.18 14.71 -5.44
C SER A 57 18.04 15.47 -4.76
N LEU A 58 17.93 16.78 -5.00
CA LEU A 58 16.87 17.62 -4.45
C LEU A 58 15.51 17.26 -5.05
N LYS A 59 15.42 17.06 -6.37
CA LYS A 59 14.17 16.62 -7.02
C LYS A 59 13.69 15.27 -6.46
N LEU A 60 14.61 14.33 -6.25
CA LEU A 60 14.31 13.02 -5.68
C LEU A 60 13.81 13.16 -4.24
N LEU A 61 14.44 14.00 -3.42
CA LEU A 61 14.00 14.28 -2.06
C LEU A 61 12.58 14.86 -2.04
N LEU A 62 12.33 15.90 -2.84
CA LEU A 62 11.03 16.57 -2.94
C LEU A 62 9.94 15.59 -3.40
N TYR A 63 10.22 14.74 -4.38
CA TYR A 63 9.31 13.67 -4.78
C TYR A 63 8.98 12.74 -3.61
N LYS A 64 9.99 12.23 -2.90
CA LYS A 64 9.81 11.28 -1.79
C LYS A 64 8.97 11.88 -0.66
N VAL A 65 9.22 13.14 -0.31
CA VAL A 65 8.59 13.81 0.84
C VAL A 65 7.21 14.36 0.53
N LEU A 66 6.97 14.88 -0.68
CA LEU A 66 5.73 15.62 -0.99
C LEU A 66 4.75 14.86 -1.89
N VAL A 67 5.26 14.05 -2.83
CA VAL A 67 4.42 13.34 -3.80
C VAL A 67 4.20 11.91 -3.34
N ARG A 68 5.28 11.17 -3.05
CA ARG A 68 5.21 9.75 -2.69
C ARG A 68 4.53 9.53 -1.34
N SER A 69 4.80 10.38 -0.35
CA SER A 69 4.14 10.33 0.96
C SER A 69 2.61 10.36 0.86
N ARG A 70 2.06 11.16 -0.06
CA ARG A 70 0.61 11.21 -0.33
C ARG A 70 0.06 9.91 -0.92
N LEU A 71 0.83 9.27 -1.80
CA LEU A 71 0.47 7.99 -2.41
C LEU A 71 0.64 6.80 -1.45
N GLU A 72 1.33 6.99 -0.32
CA GLU A 72 1.61 5.93 0.66
C GLU A 72 0.81 6.07 1.96
N TYR A 73 0.17 7.23 2.17
CA TYR A 73 -0.65 7.48 3.33
C TYR A 73 -1.76 6.43 3.46
N ALA A 74 -1.77 5.73 4.60
CA ALA A 74 -2.72 4.65 4.93
C ALA A 74 -2.85 3.55 3.86
N ALA A 75 -1.83 3.36 3.02
CA ALA A 75 -1.91 2.46 1.87
C ALA A 75 -2.05 0.98 2.20
N SER A 76 -1.79 0.60 3.44
CA SER A 76 -2.13 -0.72 3.98
C SER A 76 -3.64 -1.00 3.94
N VAL A 77 -4.49 0.02 4.06
CA VAL A 77 -5.95 -0.13 4.13
C VAL A 77 -6.56 -0.22 2.73
N TRP A 78 -6.17 0.70 1.83
CA TRP A 78 -6.81 0.84 0.52
C TRP A 78 -6.07 0.13 -0.63
N ASP A 79 -5.01 -0.65 -0.35
CA ASP A 79 -4.17 -1.33 -1.35
C ASP A 79 -5.01 -2.03 -2.45
N PRO A 80 -5.06 -1.49 -3.68
CA PRO A 80 -6.01 -1.95 -4.69
C PRO A 80 -5.68 -3.37 -5.15
N GLY A 81 -6.72 -4.12 -5.51
CA GLY A 81 -6.62 -5.44 -6.13
C GLY A 81 -6.72 -5.44 -7.66
N HIS A 82 -6.97 -4.28 -8.27
CA HIS A 82 -7.13 -4.13 -9.73
C HIS A 82 -5.88 -3.52 -10.35
N ASP A 83 -5.35 -4.16 -11.40
CA ASP A 83 -4.12 -3.72 -12.07
C ASP A 83 -4.23 -2.33 -12.70
N SER A 84 -5.42 -1.96 -13.19
CA SER A 84 -5.67 -0.62 -13.73
C SER A 84 -5.43 0.48 -12.68
N LEU A 85 -5.90 0.26 -11.45
CA LEU A 85 -5.73 1.18 -10.33
C LEU A 85 -4.28 1.19 -9.82
N ILE A 86 -3.62 0.03 -9.80
CA ILE A 86 -2.19 -0.06 -9.49
C ILE A 86 -1.37 0.75 -10.52
N TYR A 87 -1.68 0.55 -11.80
CA TYR A 87 -1.02 1.23 -12.91
C TYR A 87 -1.19 2.76 -12.84
N GLU A 88 -2.37 3.24 -12.45
CA GLU A 88 -2.62 4.67 -12.25
C GLU A 88 -1.65 5.30 -11.24
N LEU A 89 -1.40 4.62 -10.13
CA LEU A 89 -0.43 5.07 -9.13
C LEU A 89 1.01 5.00 -9.67
N GLU A 90 1.37 3.92 -10.37
CA GLU A 90 2.69 3.80 -11.01
C GLU A 90 2.93 4.88 -12.07
N ARG A 91 1.90 5.33 -12.79
CA ARG A 91 2.03 6.46 -13.74
C ARG A 91 2.49 7.74 -13.06
N VAL A 92 2.09 7.99 -11.82
CA VAL A 92 2.58 9.16 -11.05
C VAL A 92 4.08 9.02 -10.78
N GLN A 93 4.53 7.85 -10.32
CA GLN A 93 5.96 7.58 -10.10
C GLN A 93 6.77 7.64 -11.41
N ASN A 94 6.22 7.14 -12.52
CA ASN A 94 6.84 7.19 -13.84
C ASN A 94 7.01 8.64 -14.33
N ARG A 95 6.00 9.50 -14.14
CA ARG A 95 6.09 10.94 -14.43
C ARG A 95 7.11 11.64 -13.53
N ALA A 96 7.21 11.23 -12.28
CA ALA A 96 8.19 11.77 -11.34
C ALA A 96 9.62 11.40 -11.74
N ALA A 97 9.88 10.14 -12.13
CA ALA A 97 11.21 9.69 -12.57
C ALA A 97 11.73 10.52 -13.75
N ARG A 98 10.88 10.78 -14.76
CA ARG A 98 11.22 11.66 -15.89
C ARG A 98 11.55 13.09 -15.45
N PHE A 99 10.79 13.62 -14.49
CA PHE A 99 11.06 14.96 -13.95
C PHE A 99 12.38 15.02 -13.17
N ILE A 100 12.64 14.03 -12.33
CA ILE A 100 13.82 13.98 -11.47
C ILE A 100 15.10 13.97 -12.31
N LEU A 101 15.12 13.18 -13.39
CA LEU A 101 16.26 13.08 -14.32
C LEU A 101 16.21 14.08 -15.47
N SER A 102 15.18 14.92 -15.55
CA SER A 102 14.92 15.81 -16.70
C SER A 102 14.94 15.08 -18.07
N ASN A 103 14.66 13.78 -18.12
CA ASN A 103 14.71 12.98 -19.35
C ASN A 103 13.30 12.68 -19.87
N TYR A 104 12.95 13.32 -20.99
CA TYR A 104 11.66 13.21 -21.65
C TYR A 104 11.71 12.57 -23.03
N HIS A 105 12.86 12.01 -23.44
CA HIS A 105 12.96 11.34 -24.73
C HIS A 105 12.02 10.13 -24.79
N ARG A 106 11.41 9.92 -25.96
CA ARG A 106 10.42 8.85 -26.19
C ARG A 106 11.03 7.45 -26.01
N THR A 107 12.28 7.28 -26.42
CA THR A 107 13.01 6.01 -26.37
C THR A 107 13.61 5.71 -25.00
N SER A 108 13.60 6.67 -24.07
CA SER A 108 14.17 6.44 -22.75
C SER A 108 13.27 5.55 -21.89
N SER A 109 13.88 4.49 -21.35
CA SER A 109 13.20 3.51 -20.49
C SER A 109 12.94 4.10 -19.10
N VAL A 110 11.66 4.27 -18.76
CA VAL A 110 11.26 4.72 -17.42
C VAL A 110 11.62 3.67 -16.35
N THR A 111 11.65 2.40 -16.71
CA THR A 111 12.12 1.34 -15.81
C THR A 111 13.57 1.55 -15.43
N SER A 112 14.45 1.81 -16.41
CA SER A 112 15.86 2.13 -16.15
C SER A 112 16.00 3.38 -15.27
N MET A 113 15.23 4.44 -15.56
CA MET A 113 15.20 5.65 -14.72
C MET A 113 14.85 5.35 -13.26
N LYS A 114 13.86 4.50 -13.00
CA LYS A 114 13.48 4.10 -11.64
C LYS A 114 14.58 3.31 -10.95
N THR A 115 15.25 2.41 -11.67
CA THR A 115 16.40 1.65 -11.17
C THR A 115 17.53 2.59 -10.78
N THR A 116 17.92 3.54 -11.65
CA THR A 116 18.95 4.54 -11.35
C THR A 116 18.61 5.37 -10.10
N LEU A 117 17.34 5.68 -9.88
CA LEU A 117 16.87 6.46 -8.73
C LEU A 117 16.61 5.62 -7.46
N ALA A 118 16.84 4.30 -7.51
CA ALA A 118 16.47 3.35 -6.47
C ALA A 118 15.00 3.51 -6.03
N LEU A 119 14.09 3.64 -7.01
CA LEU A 119 12.65 3.76 -6.81
C LEU A 119 11.94 2.42 -7.11
N PRO A 120 11.71 1.57 -6.09
CA PRO A 120 10.93 0.35 -6.29
C PRO A 120 9.47 0.69 -6.64
N LEU A 121 8.73 -0.27 -7.18
CA LEU A 121 7.31 -0.10 -7.48
C LEU A 121 6.54 0.31 -6.22
N LEU A 122 5.58 1.21 -6.39
CA LEU A 122 4.71 1.63 -5.28
C LEU A 122 3.88 0.44 -4.78
N SER A 123 3.52 -0.50 -5.66
CA SER A 123 2.84 -1.76 -5.26
C SER A 123 3.64 -2.58 -4.25
N LEU A 124 4.96 -2.72 -4.44
CA LEU A 124 5.85 -3.42 -3.51
C LEU A 124 5.91 -2.69 -2.17
N ARG A 125 6.00 -1.35 -2.20
CA ARG A 125 6.00 -0.53 -0.99
C ARG A 125 4.70 -0.64 -0.20
N ARG A 126 3.55 -0.71 -0.88
CA ARG A 126 2.25 -0.98 -0.25
C ARG A 126 2.19 -2.37 0.37
N LYS A 127 2.70 -3.40 -0.33
CA LYS A 127 2.82 -4.77 0.20
C LYS A 127 3.65 -4.80 1.49
N VAL A 128 4.80 -4.12 1.53
CA VAL A 128 5.63 -3.97 2.73
C VAL A 128 4.86 -3.28 3.86
N SER A 129 4.20 -2.14 3.58
CA SER A 129 3.42 -1.41 4.59
C SER A 129 2.33 -2.27 5.20
N ARG A 130 1.60 -3.01 4.35
CA ARG A 130 0.54 -3.94 4.73
C ARG A 130 1.06 -5.07 5.62
N LEU A 131 2.19 -5.69 5.26
CA LEU A 131 2.84 -6.71 6.09
C LEU A 131 3.36 -6.16 7.43
N CYS A 132 3.86 -4.92 7.47
CA CYS A 132 4.30 -4.29 8.72
C CYS A 132 3.13 -4.06 9.69
N ILE A 133 1.95 -3.66 9.21
CA ILE A 133 0.77 -3.54 10.07
C ILE A 133 0.29 -4.93 10.53
N PHE A 134 0.29 -5.91 9.63
CA PHE A 134 -0.08 -7.27 9.97
C PHE A 134 0.83 -7.89 11.04
N HIS A 135 2.13 -7.67 10.93
CA HIS A 135 3.13 -8.03 11.93
C HIS A 135 2.81 -7.44 13.31
N LYS A 136 2.53 -6.13 13.37
CA LYS A 136 2.13 -5.46 14.62
C LYS A 136 0.83 -6.00 15.20
N ILE A 137 -0.16 -6.32 14.35
CA ILE A 137 -1.39 -6.98 14.81
C ILE A 137 -1.04 -8.34 15.43
N TYR A 138 -0.19 -9.13 14.76
CA TYR A 138 0.15 -10.48 15.19
C TYR A 138 0.94 -10.53 16.51
N PHE A 139 1.95 -9.66 16.69
CA PHE A 139 2.84 -9.71 17.86
C PHE A 139 2.52 -8.70 18.96
N THR A 140 1.93 -7.54 18.62
CA THR A 140 1.76 -6.43 19.57
C THR A 140 0.33 -6.25 20.05
N ASN A 141 -0.69 -6.70 19.28
CA ASN A 141 -2.09 -6.44 19.63
C ASN A 141 -2.94 -7.72 19.70
N PRO A 142 -2.99 -8.40 20.87
CA PRO A 142 -3.71 -9.67 21.04
C PRO A 142 -5.20 -9.59 20.71
N LEU A 143 -5.85 -8.45 21.02
CA LEU A 143 -7.28 -8.25 20.77
C LEU A 143 -7.59 -8.13 19.27
N LEU A 144 -6.77 -7.40 18.51
CA LEU A 144 -6.93 -7.34 17.06
C LEU A 144 -6.55 -8.67 16.40
N ARG A 145 -5.51 -9.35 16.92
CA ARG A 145 -5.13 -10.68 16.44
C ARG A 145 -6.28 -11.68 16.56
N SER A 146 -6.91 -11.79 17.72
CA SER A 146 -8.00 -12.75 17.93
C SER A 146 -9.27 -12.43 17.13
N ARG A 147 -9.54 -11.13 16.89
CA ARG A 147 -10.71 -10.70 16.11
C ARG A 147 -10.53 -10.79 14.60
N LEU A 148 -9.33 -10.51 14.10
CA LEU A 148 -9.08 -10.38 12.65
C LEU A 148 -8.41 -11.61 12.04
N LEU A 149 -7.60 -12.35 12.81
CA LEU A 149 -6.78 -13.44 12.27
C LEU A 149 -7.36 -14.79 12.70
N ALA A 150 -7.79 -15.57 11.70
CA ALA A 150 -8.24 -16.93 11.92
C ALA A 150 -7.06 -17.85 12.29
N GLN A 151 -7.35 -18.90 13.07
CA GLN A 151 -6.39 -19.98 13.28
C GLN A 151 -6.30 -20.86 12.03
N PRO A 152 -5.11 -21.35 11.65
CA PRO A 152 -4.97 -22.29 10.55
C PRO A 152 -5.59 -23.64 10.92
N THR A 153 -6.36 -24.24 10.00
CA THR A 153 -6.90 -25.60 10.15
C THR A 153 -5.82 -26.67 10.01
N TYR A 154 -4.76 -26.37 9.25
CA TYR A 154 -3.62 -27.25 9.03
C TYR A 154 -2.32 -26.46 8.83
N VAL A 155 -1.23 -26.96 9.42
CA VAL A 155 0.13 -26.41 9.30
C VAL A 155 1.07 -27.54 8.88
N SER A 156 1.63 -27.44 7.68
CA SER A 156 2.65 -28.38 7.20
C SER A 156 4.00 -28.07 7.84
N THR A 157 4.62 -29.06 8.47
CA THR A 157 5.97 -28.90 9.04
C THR A 157 7.06 -28.73 7.98
N ARG A 158 6.79 -29.07 6.71
CA ARG A 158 7.75 -29.00 5.60
C ARG A 158 7.73 -27.67 4.86
N ILE A 159 6.55 -27.06 4.73
CA ILE A 159 6.33 -25.90 3.86
C ILE A 159 6.00 -24.64 4.68
N ASP A 160 5.26 -24.80 5.78
CA ASP A 160 4.75 -23.66 6.53
C ASP A 160 5.66 -23.27 7.69
N HIS A 161 5.66 -21.97 8.02
CA HIS A 161 6.30 -21.48 9.24
C HIS A 161 5.36 -21.55 10.45
N ARG A 162 5.94 -21.60 11.66
CA ARG A 162 5.21 -21.70 12.95
C ARG A 162 4.19 -20.57 13.22
N HIS A 163 4.32 -19.45 12.52
CA HIS A 163 3.47 -18.27 12.67
C HIS A 163 2.37 -18.16 11.59
N LYS A 164 2.09 -19.26 10.87
CA LYS A 164 1.03 -19.31 9.86
C LYS A 164 -0.31 -18.88 10.45
N VAL A 165 -1.11 -18.18 9.65
CA VAL A 165 -2.49 -17.80 9.99
C VAL A 165 -3.48 -18.53 9.08
N GLY A 166 -4.71 -18.68 9.57
CA GLY A 166 -5.82 -19.14 8.76
C GLY A 166 -6.19 -18.13 7.67
N LEU A 167 -6.66 -18.65 6.53
CA LEU A 167 -7.19 -17.84 5.44
C LEU A 167 -8.71 -17.73 5.60
N PRO A 168 -9.27 -16.53 5.76
CA PRO A 168 -10.73 -16.38 5.78
C PRO A 168 -11.31 -16.73 4.40
N LEU A 169 -12.51 -17.32 4.39
CA LEU A 169 -13.25 -17.58 3.17
C LEU A 169 -13.68 -16.25 2.54
N ALA A 170 -13.34 -16.06 1.27
CA ALA A 170 -13.67 -14.86 0.52
C ALA A 170 -14.54 -15.18 -0.69
N HIS A 171 -15.83 -14.84 -0.58
CA HIS A 171 -16.82 -15.07 -1.64
C HIS A 171 -16.83 -13.96 -2.69
N THR A 172 -16.22 -12.80 -2.41
CA THR A 172 -16.14 -11.67 -3.34
C THR A 172 -14.69 -11.29 -3.61
N LYS A 173 -14.41 -10.83 -4.84
CA LYS A 173 -13.09 -10.30 -5.22
C LYS A 173 -12.72 -9.07 -4.39
N CYS A 174 -13.70 -8.26 -3.99
CA CYS A 174 -13.47 -7.11 -3.12
C CYS A 174 -12.93 -7.55 -1.76
N PHE A 175 -13.60 -8.49 -1.08
CA PHE A 175 -13.15 -8.97 0.23
C PHE A 175 -11.83 -9.74 0.12
N HIS A 176 -11.65 -10.58 -0.91
CA HIS A 176 -10.38 -11.27 -1.16
C HIS A 176 -9.19 -10.30 -1.26
N ASN A 177 -9.41 -9.14 -1.90
CA ASN A 177 -8.39 -8.10 -2.06
C ASN A 177 -8.33 -7.10 -0.88
N SER A 178 -9.17 -7.26 0.13
CA SER A 178 -9.10 -6.43 1.34
C SER A 178 -7.90 -6.79 2.21
N PHE A 179 -7.65 -5.98 3.23
CA PHE A 179 -6.45 -6.09 4.07
C PHE A 179 -6.23 -7.51 4.63
N VAL A 180 -7.22 -8.12 5.30
CA VAL A 180 -6.98 -9.38 6.01
C VAL A 180 -6.66 -10.54 5.05
N PRO A 181 -7.53 -10.92 4.09
CA PRO A 181 -7.31 -12.12 3.30
C PRO A 181 -6.05 -11.99 2.42
N LYS A 182 -5.90 -10.85 1.73
CA LYS A 182 -4.74 -10.58 0.88
C LYS A 182 -3.43 -10.62 1.67
N THR A 183 -3.42 -10.20 2.93
CA THR A 183 -2.19 -10.12 3.74
C THR A 183 -1.88 -11.44 4.40
N SER A 184 -2.88 -12.18 4.87
CA SER A 184 -2.69 -13.55 5.38
C SER A 184 -2.03 -14.44 4.34
N VAL A 185 -2.44 -14.34 3.06
CA VAL A 185 -1.76 -15.07 1.96
C VAL A 185 -0.29 -14.65 1.86
N CYS A 186 -0.01 -13.34 1.79
CA CYS A 186 1.37 -12.85 1.69
C CYS A 186 2.23 -13.24 2.90
N TRP A 187 1.66 -13.18 4.10
CA TRP A 187 2.30 -13.53 5.37
C TRP A 187 2.70 -15.00 5.40
N ASN A 188 1.79 -15.90 5.02
CA ASN A 188 2.03 -17.34 5.01
C ASN A 188 3.12 -17.77 4.01
N HIS A 189 3.39 -16.96 2.98
CA HIS A 189 4.46 -17.20 2.00
C HIS A 189 5.80 -16.58 2.42
N LEU A 190 5.88 -15.88 3.55
CA LEU A 190 7.14 -15.31 4.01
C LEU A 190 8.06 -16.40 4.61
N PRO A 191 9.39 -16.31 4.38
CA PRO A 191 10.36 -17.18 5.01
C PRO A 191 10.32 -17.14 6.55
N CYS A 192 10.59 -18.29 7.18
CA CYS A 192 10.50 -18.44 8.63
C CYS A 192 11.43 -17.50 9.42
N ASN A 193 12.61 -17.21 8.87
CA ASN A 193 13.59 -16.29 9.45
C ASN A 193 13.10 -14.83 9.45
N ILE A 194 12.27 -14.43 8.48
CA ILE A 194 11.68 -13.09 8.44
C ILE A 194 10.48 -13.00 9.37
N VAL A 195 9.57 -13.98 9.31
CA VAL A 195 8.35 -13.97 10.13
C VAL A 195 8.65 -14.13 11.62
N GLY A 196 9.75 -14.80 11.97
CA GLY A 196 10.19 -14.98 13.35
C GLY A 196 10.69 -13.72 14.05
N ILE A 197 10.95 -12.64 13.31
CA ILE A 197 11.45 -11.38 13.89
C ILE A 197 10.32 -10.71 14.66
N LYS A 198 10.46 -10.60 15.99
CA LYS A 198 9.46 -9.94 16.85
C LYS A 198 9.58 -8.41 16.85
N ASP A 199 10.79 -7.88 16.66
CA ASP A 199 11.02 -6.45 16.59
C ASP A 199 10.47 -5.87 15.27
N ALA A 200 9.63 -4.83 15.37
CA ALA A 200 8.94 -4.28 14.21
C ALA A 200 9.88 -3.51 13.25
N ALA A 201 10.96 -2.92 13.76
CA ALA A 201 11.91 -2.18 12.93
C ALA A 201 12.79 -3.14 12.13
N LEU A 202 13.33 -4.18 12.78
CA LEU A 202 14.09 -5.24 12.12
C LEU A 202 13.23 -6.01 11.12
N PHE A 203 11.98 -6.33 11.47
CA PHE A 203 11.04 -6.98 10.55
C PHE A 203 10.83 -6.12 9.29
N LYS A 204 10.61 -4.81 9.46
CA LYS A 204 10.43 -3.88 8.34
C LYS A 204 11.65 -3.87 7.41
N ILE A 205 12.87 -3.86 7.94
CA ILE A 205 14.10 -3.90 7.14
C ILE A 205 14.17 -5.22 6.38
N ALA A 206 14.04 -6.36 7.08
CA ALA A 206 14.14 -7.69 6.50
C ALA A 206 13.09 -7.93 5.40
N VAL A 207 11.82 -7.58 5.64
CA VAL A 207 10.75 -7.76 4.67
C VAL A 207 10.87 -6.80 3.48
N THR A 208 11.41 -5.59 3.69
CA THR A 208 11.68 -4.64 2.60
C THR A 208 12.76 -5.20 1.68
N ASN A 209 13.84 -5.74 2.25
CA ASN A 209 14.90 -6.36 1.46
C ASN A 209 14.36 -7.55 0.68
N PHE A 210 13.58 -8.44 1.30
CA PHE A 210 13.01 -9.60 0.62
C PHE A 210 12.04 -9.26 -0.53
N ILE A 211 11.28 -8.17 -0.42
CA ILE A 211 10.25 -7.81 -1.41
C ILE A 211 10.74 -6.84 -2.49
N CYS A 212 11.71 -5.97 -2.16
CA CYS A 212 12.16 -4.89 -3.02
C CYS A 212 13.58 -5.09 -3.57
N THR A 213 14.26 -6.19 -3.27
CA THR A 213 15.43 -6.65 -4.03
C THR A 213 14.98 -7.33 -5.31
#